data_AF-A0A7S1AEK1-F1
#
_entry.id   AF-A0A7S1AEK1-F1
#
_cell.length_a   1.000
_cell.length_b   1.000
_cell.length_c   1.000
_cell.angle_alpha   90.00
_cell.angle_beta   90.00
_cell.angle_gamma   90.00
#
_symmetry.space_group_name_H-M   'P 1'
#
loop_
_entity.id
_entity.type
_entity.pdbx_description
1 polymer ?
#
loop_
_entity_poly.entity_id
_entity_poly.type
_entity_poly.pdbx_seq_one_letter_code
_entity_poly.pdbx_strand_id
1 'polypeptide(L)'
;KNVHVVLAFSPVGDSFRNRLRMFPSLVNCCTIDWFHEWPAEALYSVAKQHMTQQQVVLPDLEGSLQMFKVIHQSVEVSAKKFLQETKRNVYITPTSYLELLTSFGSILAMKRIQVGTQQHR
;
A
#
# COMPACT_ATOMS: atom_id res chain seq x y z
N LYS A 1 -10.27 -2.41 35.11
CA LYS A 1 -10.96 -3.42 34.27
C LYS A 1 -11.17 -2.99 32.81
N ASN A 2 -10.68 -1.81 32.38
CA ASN A 2 -10.99 -1.25 31.05
C ASN A 2 -9.73 -0.95 30.23
N VAL A 3 -8.65 -1.72 30.42
CA VAL A 3 -7.40 -1.50 29.66
C VAL A 3 -7.30 -2.59 28.60
N HIS A 4 -7.41 -2.17 27.34
CA HIS A 4 -7.12 -2.99 26.18
C HIS A 4 -5.75 -2.56 25.65
N VAL A 5 -4.81 -3.50 25.57
CA VAL A 5 -3.46 -3.25 25.04
C VAL A 5 -3.33 -3.98 23.70
N VAL A 6 -2.96 -3.24 22.66
CA VAL A 6 -2.64 -3.80 21.34
C VAL A 6 -1.15 -3.62 21.10
N LEU A 7 -0.49 -4.71 20.72
CA LEU A 7 0.94 -4.73 20.43
C LEU A 7 1.14 -5.00 18.94
N ALA A 8 1.83 -4.10 18.26
CA ALA A 8 2.16 -4.25 16.84
C ALA A 8 3.61 -4.68 16.69
N PHE A 9 3.84 -5.80 16.00
CA PHE A 9 5.16 -6.34 15.74
C PHE A 9 5.35 -6.56 14.24
N SER A 10 6.56 -6.32 13.75
CA SER A 10 6.94 -6.80 12.42
C SER A 10 7.29 -8.29 12.50
N PRO A 11 6.70 -9.15 11.65
CA PRO A 11 7.05 -10.56 11.59
C PRO A 11 8.38 -10.81 10.86
N VAL A 12 8.99 -9.76 10.29
CA VAL A 12 10.23 -9.86 9.52
C VAL A 12 11.43 -10.08 10.45
N GLY A 13 12.19 -11.15 10.19
CA GLY A 13 13.39 -11.51 10.94
C GLY A 13 13.11 -12.28 12.24
N ASP A 14 14.17 -12.56 13.01
CA ASP A 14 14.08 -13.44 14.19
C ASP A 14 13.57 -12.75 15.46
N SER A 15 13.54 -11.42 15.49
CA SER A 15 13.19 -10.64 16.68
C SER A 15 11.79 -10.96 17.22
N PHE A 16 10.79 -11.10 16.34
CA PHE A 16 9.44 -11.45 16.76
C PHE A 16 9.40 -12.86 17.37
N ARG A 17 10.01 -13.84 16.69
CA ARG A 17 10.11 -15.22 17.15
C ARG A 17 10.81 -15.33 18.51
N ASN A 18 11.90 -14.59 18.71
CA ASN A 18 12.63 -14.57 19.97
C ASN A 18 11.79 -13.99 21.11
N ARG A 19 11.00 -12.94 20.85
CA ARG A 19 10.06 -12.38 21.86
C ARG A 19 8.98 -13.39 22.24
N LEU A 20 8.39 -14.10 21.28
CA LEU A 20 7.38 -15.13 21.57
C LEU A 20 7.93 -16.25 22.46
N ARG A 21 9.20 -16.62 22.29
CA ARG A 21 9.87 -17.62 23.16
C ARG A 21 10.16 -17.08 24.56
N MET A 22 10.59 -15.82 24.67
CA MET A 22 10.88 -15.18 25.96
C MET A 22 9.61 -14.88 26.77
N PHE A 23 8.48 -14.62 26.09
CA PHE A 23 7.22 -14.22 26.71
C PHE A 23 6.04 -15.05 26.20
N PRO A 24 5.82 -16.27 26.73
CA PRO A 24 4.74 -17.16 26.29
C PRO A 24 3.33 -16.58 26.44
N SER A 25 3.14 -15.60 27.34
CA SER A 25 1.87 -14.89 27.52
C SER A 25 1.40 -14.14 26.27
N LEU A 26 2.32 -13.76 25.36
CA LEU A 26 1.95 -13.12 24.09
C LEU A 26 1.18 -14.05 23.16
N VAL A 27 1.33 -15.37 23.32
CA VAL A 27 0.57 -16.37 22.55
C VAL A 27 -0.61 -16.90 23.37
N ASN A 28 -0.41 -17.10 24.68
CA ASN A 28 -1.43 -17.72 25.54
C ASN A 28 -2.52 -16.77 26.03
N CYS A 29 -2.24 -15.45 26.08
CA CYS A 29 -3.14 -14.46 26.67
C CYS A 29 -3.49 -13.32 25.71
N CYS A 30 -3.01 -13.34 24.47
CA CYS A 30 -3.34 -12.38 23.44
C CYS A 30 -3.84 -13.11 22.18
N THR A 31 -4.66 -12.41 21.39
CA THR A 31 -5.06 -12.88 20.06
C THR A 31 -4.06 -12.36 19.03
N ILE A 32 -3.54 -13.24 18.18
CA ILE A 32 -2.68 -12.85 17.07
C ILE A 32 -3.56 -12.55 15.86
N ASP A 33 -3.41 -11.33 15.33
CA ASP A 33 -4.04 -10.90 14.09
C ASP A 33 -2.96 -10.62 13.03
N TRP A 34 -3.12 -11.21 11.85
CA TRP A 34 -2.11 -11.21 10.79
C TRP A 34 -2.47 -10.20 9.69
N PHE A 35 -1.59 -9.22 9.48
CA PHE A 35 -1.71 -8.27 8.39
C PHE A 35 -1.07 -8.85 7.13
N HIS A 36 -1.91 -9.16 6.15
CA HIS A 36 -1.51 -9.69 4.85
C HIS A 36 -1.38 -8.57 3.81
N GLU A 37 -0.66 -8.87 2.73
CA GLU A 37 -0.65 -8.06 1.51
C GLU A 37 -2.09 -7.82 1.02
N TRP A 38 -2.35 -6.65 0.44
CA TRP A 38 -3.69 -6.31 -0.02
C TRP A 38 -4.06 -7.15 -1.26
N PRO A 39 -5.20 -7.88 -1.23
CA PRO A 39 -5.65 -8.59 -2.41
C PRO A 39 -6.03 -7.61 -3.53
N ALA A 40 -6.12 -8.12 -4.75
CA ALA A 40 -6.50 -7.33 -5.94
C ALA A 40 -7.77 -6.49 -5.72
N GLU A 41 -8.78 -7.07 -5.08
CA GLU A 41 -10.04 -6.38 -4.77
C GLU A 41 -9.87 -5.24 -3.76
N ALA A 42 -8.98 -5.40 -2.78
CA ALA A 42 -8.66 -4.34 -1.83
C ALA A 42 -7.92 -3.20 -2.51
N LEU A 43 -6.94 -3.51 -3.38
CA LEU A 43 -6.22 -2.49 -4.18
C LEU A 43 -7.18 -1.67 -5.04
N TYR A 44 -8.14 -2.33 -5.70
CA TYR A 44 -9.17 -1.67 -6.49
C TYR A 44 -10.08 -0.78 -5.61
N SER A 45 -10.63 -1.35 -4.53
CA SER A 45 -11.53 -0.62 -3.62
C SER A 45 -10.88 0.60 -2.99
N VAL A 46 -9.62 0.46 -2.55
CA VAL A 46 -8.86 1.57 -1.96
C VAL A 46 -8.58 2.64 -3.01
N ALA A 47 -8.16 2.28 -4.23
CA ALA A 47 -7.97 3.25 -5.30
C ALA A 47 -9.25 4.00 -5.63
N LYS A 48 -10.39 3.29 -5.74
CA LYS A 48 -11.70 3.89 -6.02
C LYS A 48 -12.09 4.91 -4.96
N GLN A 49 -11.99 4.53 -3.69
CA GLN A 49 -12.28 5.41 -2.57
C GLN A 49 -11.34 6.61 -2.54
N HIS A 50 -10.04 6.40 -2.75
CA HIS A 50 -9.03 7.46 -2.72
C HIS A 50 -9.23 8.48 -3.86
N MET A 51 -9.48 8.02 -5.09
CA MET A 51 -9.74 8.90 -6.23
C MET A 51 -11.03 9.72 -6.03
N THR A 52 -12.05 9.11 -5.43
CA THR A 52 -13.31 9.79 -5.09
C THR A 52 -13.09 10.86 -4.02
N GLN A 53 -12.31 10.56 -2.98
CA GLN A 53 -11.96 11.51 -1.93
C GLN A 53 -11.15 12.71 -2.46
N GLN A 54 -10.27 12.48 -3.42
CA GLN A 54 -9.50 13.53 -4.09
C GLN A 54 -10.27 14.25 -5.21
N GLN A 55 -11.53 13.87 -5.47
CA GLN A 55 -12.37 14.42 -6.55
C GLN A 55 -11.69 14.37 -7.93
N VAL A 56 -10.88 13.32 -8.16
CA VAL A 56 -10.15 13.14 -9.42
C VAL A 56 -11.13 12.65 -10.49
N VAL A 57 -11.46 13.54 -11.42
CA VAL A 57 -12.27 13.20 -12.61
C VAL A 57 -11.35 12.61 -13.67
N LEU A 58 -11.67 11.42 -14.20
CA LEU A 58 -10.94 10.77 -15.29
C LEU A 58 -11.92 10.39 -16.40
N PRO A 59 -11.53 10.48 -17.69
CA PRO A 59 -12.37 10.05 -18.81
C PRO A 59 -12.71 8.55 -18.75
N ASP A 60 -11.74 7.72 -18.36
CA ASP A 60 -11.92 6.29 -18.10
C ASP A 60 -11.47 5.98 -16.67
N LEU A 61 -12.42 6.09 -15.73
CA LEU A 61 -12.16 5.81 -14.32
C LEU A 61 -11.89 4.31 -14.12
N GLU A 62 -12.66 3.42 -14.73
CA GLU A 62 -12.55 1.98 -14.50
C GLU A 62 -11.21 1.44 -14.99
N GLY A 63 -10.79 1.80 -16.21
CA GLY A 63 -9.48 1.43 -16.74
C GLY A 63 -8.34 1.95 -15.87
N SER A 64 -8.46 3.18 -15.35
CA SER A 64 -7.47 3.76 -14.44
C SER A 64 -7.37 3.00 -13.11
N LEU A 65 -8.50 2.57 -12.54
CA LEU A 65 -8.52 1.78 -11.30
C LEU A 65 -7.88 0.41 -11.49
N GLN A 66 -8.19 -0.28 -12.61
CA GLN A 66 -7.53 -1.54 -12.94
C GLN A 66 -6.03 -1.35 -13.17
N MET A 67 -5.63 -0.23 -13.80
CA MET A 67 -4.23 0.10 -14.02
C MET A 67 -3.46 0.27 -12.69
N PHE A 68 -4.00 0.99 -11.69
CA PHE A 68 -3.31 1.15 -10.41
C PHE A 68 -3.04 -0.18 -9.71
N LYS A 69 -4.04 -1.07 -9.68
CA LYS A 69 -3.91 -2.44 -9.18
C LYS A 69 -2.78 -3.18 -9.90
N VAL A 70 -2.80 -3.19 -11.24
CA VAL A 70 -1.81 -3.91 -12.05
C VAL A 70 -0.40 -3.36 -11.83
N ILE A 71 -0.25 -2.03 -11.75
CA ILE A 71 1.03 -1.40 -11.47
C ILE A 71 1.58 -1.90 -10.12
N HIS A 72 0.78 -1.86 -9.05
CA HIS A 72 1.24 -2.29 -7.73
C HIS A 72 1.70 -3.76 -7.72
N GLN A 73 0.86 -4.65 -8.28
CA GLN A 73 1.17 -6.07 -8.38
C GLN A 73 2.42 -6.35 -9.23
N SER A 74 2.61 -5.59 -10.32
CA SER A 74 3.80 -5.73 -11.17
C SER A 74 5.09 -5.37 -10.43
N VAL A 75 5.04 -4.38 -9.52
CA VAL A 75 6.17 -3.98 -8.69
C VAL A 75 6.49 -5.05 -7.64
N GLU A 76 5.49 -5.69 -7.04
CA GLU A 76 5.69 -6.83 -6.13
C GLU A 76 6.40 -8.00 -6.82
N VAL A 77 5.98 -8.33 -8.04
CA VAL A 77 6.64 -9.36 -8.85
C VAL A 77 8.08 -8.96 -9.18
N SER A 78 8.30 -7.69 -9.52
CA SER A 78 9.63 -7.17 -9.85
C SER A 78 10.55 -7.15 -8.63
N ALA A 79 10.04 -6.82 -7.44
CA ALA A 79 10.80 -6.85 -6.19
C ALA A 79 11.28 -8.27 -5.86
N LYS A 80 10.45 -9.29 -6.11
CA LYS A 80 10.84 -10.71 -5.96
C LYS A 80 11.97 -11.09 -6.90
N LYS A 81 11.91 -10.67 -8.18
CA LYS A 81 12.99 -10.90 -9.16
C LYS A 81 14.28 -10.17 -8.75
N PHE A 82 14.16 -8.92 -8.34
CA PHE A 82 15.28 -8.11 -7.89
C PHE A 82 16.02 -8.74 -6.70
N LEU A 83 15.29 -9.30 -5.73
CA LEU A 83 15.87 -10.05 -4.63
C LEU A 83 16.63 -11.29 -5.11
N GLN A 84 16.08 -12.04 -6.05
CA GLN A 84 16.71 -13.25 -6.57
C GLN A 84 18.06 -12.95 -7.24
N GLU A 85 18.12 -11.89 -8.03
CA GLU A 85 19.27 -11.48 -8.82
C GLU A 85 20.34 -10.76 -7.99
N THR A 86 19.94 -9.82 -7.13
CA THR A 86 20.88 -8.91 -6.44
C THR A 86 21.11 -9.27 -4.98
N LYS A 87 20.30 -10.17 -4.41
CA LYS A 87 20.26 -10.50 -2.98
C LYS A 87 19.93 -9.31 -2.08
N ARG A 88 19.33 -8.24 -2.64
CA ARG A 88 18.89 -7.06 -1.89
C ARG A 88 17.37 -7.04 -1.78
N ASN A 89 16.89 -6.80 -0.55
CA ASN A 89 15.45 -6.69 -0.29
C ASN A 89 14.92 -5.31 -0.67
N VAL A 90 13.77 -5.29 -1.35
CA VAL A 90 12.94 -4.10 -1.56
C VAL A 90 11.55 -4.45 -1.04
N TYR A 91 11.04 -3.65 -0.11
CA TYR A 91 9.75 -3.90 0.53
C TYR A 91 8.67 -3.07 -0.14
N ILE A 92 7.60 -3.73 -0.55
CA ILE A 92 6.40 -3.09 -1.06
C ILE A 92 5.36 -3.07 0.06
N THR A 93 4.78 -1.92 0.33
CA THR A 93 3.86 -1.73 1.47
C THR A 93 2.58 -1.04 1.00
N PRO A 94 1.45 -1.22 1.71
CA PRO A 94 0.22 -0.48 1.40
C PRO A 94 0.44 1.05 1.38
N THR A 95 1.36 1.56 2.20
CA THR A 95 1.73 2.98 2.20
C THR A 95 2.29 3.44 0.85
N SER A 96 3.16 2.65 0.21
CA SER A 96 3.70 3.02 -1.12
C SER A 96 2.61 3.03 -2.20
N TYR A 97 1.55 2.22 -2.06
CA TYR A 97 0.39 2.29 -2.94
C TYR A 97 -0.40 3.59 -2.73
N LEU A 98 -0.62 4.00 -1.49
CA LEU A 98 -1.31 5.28 -1.20
C LEU A 98 -0.50 6.48 -1.69
N GLU A 99 0.84 6.42 -1.60
CA GLU A 99 1.74 7.43 -2.17
C GLU A 99 1.63 7.50 -3.69
N LEU A 100 1.52 6.37 -4.38
CA LEU A 100 1.27 6.32 -5.84
C LEU A 100 -0.02 7.06 -6.19
N LEU A 101 -1.12 6.75 -5.50
CA LEU A 101 -2.43 7.37 -5.75
C LEU A 101 -2.40 8.88 -5.48
N THR A 102 -1.79 9.28 -4.35
CA THR A 102 -1.64 10.69 -3.96
C THR A 102 -0.80 11.47 -4.97
N SER A 103 0.32 10.88 -5.40
CA SER A 103 1.21 11.49 -6.39
C SER A 103 0.51 11.64 -7.73
N PHE A 104 -0.24 10.62 -8.16
CA PHE A 104 -1.01 10.67 -9.40
C PHE A 104 -2.00 11.83 -9.40
N GLY A 105 -2.83 11.95 -8.35
CA GLY A 105 -3.82 13.03 -8.23
C GLY A 105 -3.16 14.41 -8.26
N SER A 106 -2.05 14.57 -7.54
CA SER A 106 -1.30 15.83 -7.48
C SER A 106 -0.68 16.23 -8.82
N ILE A 107 -0.03 15.28 -9.51
CA ILE A 107 0.58 15.51 -10.82
C ILE A 107 -0.49 15.82 -11.86
N LEU A 108 -1.62 15.12 -11.84
CA LEU A 108 -2.72 15.35 -12.76
C LEU A 108 -3.30 16.77 -12.59
N ALA A 109 -3.53 17.22 -11.36
CA ALA A 109 -4.01 18.56 -11.08
C ALA A 109 -3.02 19.63 -11.59
N MET A 110 -1.73 19.46 -11.30
CA MET A 110 -0.68 20.35 -11.80
C MET A 110 -0.67 20.42 -13.33
N LYS A 111 -0.77 19.27 -14.02
CA LYS A 111 -0.76 19.20 -15.48
C LYS A 111 -1.99 19.84 -16.11
N ARG A 112 -3.17 19.70 -15.50
CA ARG A 112 -4.39 20.37 -15.96
C ARG A 112 -4.26 21.89 -15.91
N ILE A 113 -3.71 22.43 -14.83
CA ILE A 113 -3.45 23.87 -14.70
C ILE A 113 -2.45 24.34 -15.76
N GLN A 114 -1.35 23.59 -15.96
CA GLN A 114 -0.32 23.92 -16.94
C GLN A 114 -0.87 23.94 -18.38
N VAL A 115 -1.65 22.93 -18.78
CA VAL A 115 -2.22 22.87 -20.13
C VAL A 115 -3.31 23.92 -20.30
N GLY A 116 -4.15 24.13 -19.30
CA GLY A 116 -5.19 25.16 -19.33
C GLY A 116 -4.60 26.56 -19.50
N THR A 117 -3.53 26.90 -18.77
CA THR A 117 -2.84 28.20 -18.92
C THR A 117 -2.17 28.37 -20.28
N GLN A 118 -1.68 27.30 -20.90
CA GLN A 118 -1.13 27.34 -22.26
C GLN A 118 -2.20 27.50 -23.34
N GLN A 119 -3.41 26.98 -23.14
CA GLN A 119 -4.52 27.15 -24.08
C GLN A 119 -5.11 28.57 -24.08
N HIS A 120 -4.93 29.33 -23.00
CA HIS A 120 -5.41 30.71 -22.88
C HIS A 120 -4.35 31.76 -23.30
N ARG A 121 -3.20 31.32 -23.79
CA ARG A 121 -2.12 32.15 -24.35
C ARG A 121 -2.12 32.04 -25.87
#